data_AF-F3KFB5-F1
#
_entry.id   AF-F3KFB5-F1
#
_cell.length_a   1.000
_cell.length_b   1.000
_cell.length_c   1.000
_cell.angle_alpha   90.00
_cell.angle_beta   90.00
_cell.angle_gamma   90.00
#
_symmetry.space_group_name_H-M   'P 1'
#
loop_
_entity.id
_entity.type
_entity.pdbx_description
1 polymer ?
#
loop_
_entity_poly.entity_id
_entity_poly.type
_entity_poly.pdbx_seq_one_letter_code
_entity_poly.pdbx_strand_id
1 'polypeptide(L)'
;MLPIDADGVTIADINLNTDNTANNDHALIGVSNQRYGRLVIDNAFGPEALPLGVPVRTEYWNYSAFITNTDDSASAIICPGSQFSASQFKVMDGDTNDSLSPNNVNPLAFGPILSGESTLQLSAPNASGPLDIYLDLPASSTPFVVPDWLRFDFNGDGTDQSPSGRALFGQYRSNDRIIYWQEKFD
;
A
#
# COMPACT_ATOMS: atom_id res chain seq x y z
N MET A 1 -34.48 -19.75 16.23
CA MET A 1 -35.37 -19.34 17.34
C MET A 1 -35.14 -17.86 17.58
N LEU A 2 -36.16 -17.03 17.37
CA LEU A 2 -36.07 -15.59 17.56
C LEU A 2 -35.96 -15.25 19.05
N PRO A 3 -35.34 -14.13 19.44
CA PRO A 3 -35.26 -13.71 20.84
C PRO A 3 -36.67 -13.58 21.44
N ILE A 4 -36.86 -14.14 22.62
CA ILE A 4 -38.08 -14.02 23.44
C ILE A 4 -37.64 -13.34 24.74
N ASP A 5 -38.31 -12.26 25.12
CA ASP A 5 -38.05 -11.60 26.39
C ASP A 5 -38.79 -12.28 27.56
N ALA A 6 -38.58 -11.77 28.77
CA ALA A 6 -39.04 -12.41 30.00
C ALA A 6 -40.56 -12.41 30.21
N ASP A 7 -41.33 -11.64 29.42
CA ASP A 7 -42.79 -11.61 29.47
C ASP A 7 -43.47 -12.26 28.26
N GLY A 8 -42.68 -12.87 27.38
CA GLY A 8 -43.16 -13.73 26.29
C GLY A 8 -43.54 -12.98 25.03
N VAL A 9 -43.15 -11.71 24.90
CA VAL A 9 -43.29 -10.97 23.65
C VAL A 9 -42.28 -11.50 22.65
N THR A 10 -42.80 -11.91 21.49
CA THR A 10 -41.99 -12.37 20.36
C THR A 10 -42.06 -11.35 19.24
N ILE A 11 -40.96 -11.18 18.52
CA ILE A 11 -41.00 -10.41 17.27
C ILE A 11 -41.70 -11.29 16.23
N ALA A 12 -42.96 -10.97 15.93
CA ALA A 12 -43.81 -11.75 15.02
C ALA A 12 -43.34 -11.67 13.56
N ASP A 13 -42.70 -10.56 13.16
CA ASP A 13 -42.04 -10.41 11.87
C ASP A 13 -40.98 -9.29 11.96
N ILE A 14 -39.81 -9.46 11.33
CA ILE A 14 -38.88 -8.35 11.10
C ILE A 14 -39.36 -7.59 9.85
N ASN A 15 -40.55 -7.02 9.94
CA ASN A 15 -40.89 -5.89 9.08
C ASN A 15 -41.04 -4.67 10.00
N LEU A 16 -40.38 -3.58 9.64
CA LEU A 16 -40.45 -2.31 10.38
C LEU A 16 -41.79 -1.60 10.15
N ASN A 17 -42.85 -2.34 9.77
CA ASN A 17 -44.16 -1.78 9.50
C ASN A 17 -44.83 -1.42 10.82
N THR A 18 -44.92 -0.11 11.09
CA THR A 18 -45.46 0.43 12.33
C THR A 18 -46.89 0.96 12.20
N ASP A 19 -47.47 0.99 10.99
CA ASP A 19 -48.81 1.58 10.75
C ASP A 19 -49.79 0.70 9.97
N ASN A 20 -49.40 -0.50 9.54
CA ASN A 20 -50.22 -1.47 8.82
C ASN A 20 -50.87 -0.90 7.54
N THR A 21 -50.21 0.06 6.89
CA THR A 21 -50.57 0.52 5.54
C THR A 21 -49.78 -0.25 4.48
N ALA A 22 -50.29 -0.28 3.24
CA ALA A 22 -49.61 -0.94 2.11
C ALA A 22 -48.38 -0.18 1.58
N ASN A 23 -47.89 0.81 2.34
CA ASN A 23 -46.75 1.64 1.98
C ASN A 23 -45.45 1.00 2.48
N ASN A 24 -44.34 1.41 1.89
CA ASN A 24 -43.01 1.00 2.34
C ASN A 24 -42.64 1.74 3.64
N ASP A 25 -42.51 1.02 4.76
CA ASP A 25 -42.09 1.57 6.05
C ASP A 25 -40.57 1.73 6.19
N HIS A 26 -39.91 2.01 5.08
CA HIS A 26 -38.50 2.37 5.06
C HIS A 26 -38.36 3.82 4.61
N ALA A 27 -37.58 4.59 5.35
CA ALA A 27 -37.17 5.93 4.94
C ALA A 27 -35.73 5.86 4.41
N LEU A 28 -35.46 6.53 3.29
CA LEU A 28 -34.10 6.74 2.84
C LEU A 28 -33.40 7.71 3.79
N ILE A 29 -32.45 7.22 4.57
CA ILE A 29 -31.65 8.05 5.49
C ILE A 29 -30.38 8.57 4.80
N GLY A 30 -29.93 7.91 3.74
CA GLY A 30 -28.81 8.34 2.93
C GLY A 30 -28.39 7.30 1.89
N VAL A 31 -27.43 7.69 1.05
CA VAL A 31 -26.80 6.81 0.06
C VAL A 31 -25.30 6.75 0.36
N SER A 32 -24.73 5.55 0.29
CA SER A 32 -23.29 5.34 0.34
C SER A 32 -22.83 4.68 -0.94
N ASN A 33 -21.62 5.03 -1.40
CA ASN A 33 -20.99 4.37 -2.53
C ASN A 33 -19.93 3.42 -1.99
N GLN A 34 -20.16 2.12 -2.15
CA GLN A 34 -19.20 1.09 -1.76
C GLN A 34 -18.37 0.71 -2.98
N ARG A 35 -17.05 0.76 -2.84
CA ARG A 35 -16.10 0.38 -3.89
C ARG A 35 -15.21 -0.74 -3.37
N TYR A 36 -14.90 -1.70 -4.23
CA TYR A 36 -13.86 -2.68 -3.96
C TYR A 36 -12.50 -2.05 -4.28
N GLY A 37 -11.60 -2.04 -3.31
CA GLY A 37 -10.32 -1.33 -3.43
C GLY A 37 -9.15 -2.12 -2.89
N ARG A 38 -7.95 -1.61 -3.17
CA ARG A 38 -6.68 -2.16 -2.74
C ARG A 38 -5.68 -1.05 -2.44
N LEU A 39 -4.75 -1.31 -1.54
CA LEU A 39 -3.55 -0.50 -1.36
C LEU A 39 -2.43 -1.07 -2.23
N VAL A 40 -1.61 -0.24 -2.84
CA VAL A 40 -0.49 -0.62 -3.69
C VAL A 40 0.75 0.16 -3.27
N ILE A 41 1.91 -0.50 -3.27
CA ILE A 41 3.21 0.16 -3.16
C ILE A 41 3.92 -0.07 -4.50
N ASP A 42 4.32 1.01 -5.15
CA ASP A 42 5.03 0.90 -6.43
C ASP A 42 6.53 0.66 -6.21
N ASN A 43 7.21 0.22 -7.27
CA ASN A 43 8.66 0.13 -7.28
C ASN A 43 9.29 1.52 -7.42
N ALA A 44 10.41 1.75 -6.74
CA ALA A 44 11.15 3.01 -6.79
C ALA A 44 12.65 2.78 -7.02
N PHE A 45 13.28 3.67 -7.78
CA PHE A 45 14.69 3.57 -8.16
C PHE A 45 15.36 4.93 -7.99
N GLY A 46 16.53 4.99 -7.37
CA GLY A 46 17.23 6.24 -7.15
C GLY A 46 18.73 6.13 -6.88
N PRO A 47 19.43 7.27 -6.83
CA PRO A 47 20.84 7.30 -6.44
C PRO A 47 20.99 7.05 -4.94
N GLU A 48 22.09 6.41 -4.54
CA GLU A 48 22.44 6.17 -3.12
C GLU A 48 22.72 7.47 -2.33
N ALA A 49 22.96 8.59 -3.01
CA ALA A 49 23.28 9.87 -2.38
C ALA A 49 22.04 10.65 -1.90
N LEU A 50 20.82 10.25 -2.29
CA LEU A 50 19.60 11.00 -2.00
C LEU A 50 18.52 10.10 -1.38
N PRO A 51 17.61 10.67 -0.57
CA PRO A 51 16.39 9.99 -0.15
C PRO A 51 15.57 9.51 -1.35
N LEU A 52 14.90 8.38 -1.19
CA LEU A 52 14.06 7.77 -2.22
C LEU A 52 12.59 7.79 -1.79
N GLY A 53 11.75 8.41 -2.61
CA GLY A 53 10.30 8.38 -2.45
C GLY A 53 9.70 7.16 -3.14
N VAL A 54 9.03 6.31 -2.37
CA VAL A 54 8.28 5.14 -2.85
C VAL A 54 6.80 5.49 -2.91
N PRO A 55 6.17 5.51 -4.11
CA PRO A 55 4.75 5.82 -4.22
C PRO A 55 3.87 4.77 -3.53
N VAL A 56 2.83 5.24 -2.85
CA VAL A 56 1.80 4.41 -2.20
C VAL A 56 0.44 4.88 -2.71
N ARG A 57 -0.36 3.97 -3.27
CA ARG A 57 -1.63 4.31 -3.93
C ARG A 57 -2.79 3.51 -3.39
N THR A 58 -3.95 4.14 -3.22
CA THR A 58 -5.22 3.42 -3.07
C THR A 58 -5.93 3.40 -4.40
N GLU A 59 -6.30 2.20 -4.84
CA GLU A 59 -7.00 1.98 -6.09
C GLU A 59 -8.37 1.36 -5.82
N TYR A 60 -9.30 1.55 -6.74
CA TYR A 60 -10.59 0.86 -6.76
C TYR A 60 -10.87 0.24 -8.12
N TRP A 61 -11.65 -0.84 -8.12
CA TRP A 61 -12.08 -1.51 -9.34
C TRP A 61 -13.17 -0.71 -10.05
N ASN A 62 -12.90 -0.27 -11.29
CA ASN A 62 -13.85 0.50 -12.10
C ASN A 62 -14.62 -0.34 -13.13
N TYR A 63 -14.81 -1.63 -12.86
CA TYR A 63 -15.39 -2.62 -13.78
C TYR A 63 -14.47 -3.08 -14.93
N SER A 64 -13.32 -2.44 -15.16
CA SER A 64 -12.33 -2.85 -16.17
C SER A 64 -10.92 -2.99 -15.63
N ALA A 65 -10.52 -2.13 -14.70
CA ALA A 65 -9.20 -2.09 -14.12
C ALA A 65 -9.25 -1.48 -12.70
N PHE A 66 -8.18 -1.69 -11.95
CA PHE A 66 -7.93 -0.89 -10.76
C PHE A 66 -7.41 0.49 -11.17
N ILE A 67 -8.02 1.55 -10.65
CA ILE A 67 -7.64 2.94 -10.89
C ILE A 67 -7.50 3.70 -9.57
N THR A 68 -6.63 4.71 -9.52
CA THR A 68 -6.41 5.53 -8.32
C THR A 68 -7.71 6.17 -7.82
N ASN A 69 -7.94 6.12 -6.50
CA ASN A 69 -9.09 6.74 -5.86
C ASN A 69 -8.90 8.24 -5.62
N THR A 70 -9.05 9.04 -6.68
CA THR A 70 -8.88 10.51 -6.61
C THR A 70 -9.90 11.23 -5.73
N ASP A 71 -11.03 10.57 -5.45
CA ASP A 71 -12.10 11.08 -4.57
C ASP A 71 -11.71 11.02 -3.07
N ASP A 72 -10.57 10.42 -2.74
CA ASP A 72 -10.08 10.34 -1.36
C ASP A 72 -9.67 11.71 -0.83
N SER A 73 -10.32 12.14 0.26
CA SER A 73 -10.10 13.48 0.82
C SER A 73 -9.11 13.52 1.98
N ALA A 74 -8.80 12.38 2.62
CA ALA A 74 -7.78 12.19 3.65
C ALA A 74 -7.97 10.82 4.34
N SER A 75 -7.78 9.71 3.64
CA SER A 75 -7.84 8.41 4.30
C SER A 75 -6.74 8.29 5.35
N ALA A 76 -7.13 7.97 6.59
CA ALA A 76 -6.25 7.87 7.76
C ALA A 76 -5.39 6.58 7.75
N ILE A 77 -4.87 6.22 6.58
CA ILE A 77 -3.93 5.11 6.39
C ILE A 77 -2.54 5.69 6.58
N ILE A 78 -2.02 5.54 7.79
CA ILE A 78 -0.74 6.12 8.21
C ILE A 78 0.13 4.98 8.74
N CYS A 79 1.27 4.75 8.09
CA CYS A 79 2.28 3.80 8.55
C CYS A 79 3.49 4.56 9.09
N PRO A 80 3.74 4.56 10.41
CA PRO A 80 4.97 5.08 10.98
C PRO A 80 6.19 4.28 10.51
N GLY A 81 7.33 4.94 10.28
CA GLY A 81 8.59 4.29 9.88
C GLY A 81 9.07 3.21 10.84
N SER A 82 8.78 3.36 12.14
CA SER A 82 9.08 2.37 13.18
C SER A 82 8.35 1.03 13.01
N GLN A 83 7.38 0.95 12.09
CA GLN A 83 6.64 -0.28 11.76
C GLN A 83 7.32 -1.13 10.72
N PHE A 84 8.27 -0.56 10.00
CA PHE A 84 9.07 -1.30 9.05
C PHE A 84 10.25 -1.91 9.81
N SER A 85 10.25 -3.24 9.91
CA SER A 85 11.35 -3.99 10.49
C SER A 85 12.45 -4.22 9.46
N ALA A 86 13.71 -4.12 9.86
CA ALA A 86 14.88 -4.54 9.09
C ALA A 86 14.71 -5.93 8.43
N SER A 87 13.95 -6.82 9.08
CA SER A 87 13.66 -8.19 8.60
C SER A 87 12.63 -8.28 7.47
N GLN A 88 11.83 -7.23 7.25
CA GLN A 88 10.86 -7.16 6.14
C GLN A 88 11.53 -6.72 4.84
N PHE A 89 12.75 -6.20 4.95
CA PHE A 89 13.58 -5.82 3.84
C PHE A 89 14.50 -6.97 3.46
N LYS A 90 14.38 -7.42 2.21
CA LYS A 90 15.20 -8.52 1.67
C LYS A 90 16.12 -7.96 0.61
N VAL A 91 17.42 -8.28 0.73
CA VAL A 91 18.41 -8.11 -0.35
C VAL A 91 18.11 -9.18 -1.40
N MET A 92 17.85 -8.76 -2.64
CA MET A 92 17.32 -9.62 -3.70
C MET A 92 18.32 -9.89 -4.83
N ASP A 93 19.55 -9.36 -4.78
CA ASP A 93 20.51 -9.54 -5.88
C ASP A 93 21.31 -10.86 -5.82
N GLY A 94 21.16 -11.64 -4.75
CA GLY A 94 21.84 -12.93 -4.57
C GLY A 94 23.33 -12.81 -4.23
N ASP A 95 23.89 -11.61 -4.22
CA ASP A 95 25.19 -11.30 -3.66
C ASP A 95 25.09 -11.21 -2.14
N THR A 96 25.89 -12.02 -1.46
CA THR A 96 26.00 -11.99 0.00
C THR A 96 27.10 -11.03 0.48
N ASN A 97 27.82 -10.37 -0.45
CA ASN A 97 28.91 -9.42 -0.17
C ASN A 97 28.51 -7.95 -0.39
N ASP A 98 27.22 -7.63 -0.31
CA ASP A 98 26.79 -6.25 -0.31
C ASP A 98 27.30 -5.52 0.95
N SER A 99 27.93 -4.36 0.74
CA SER A 99 28.29 -3.42 1.81
C SER A 99 27.07 -2.82 2.50
N LEU A 100 25.91 -2.90 1.83
CA LEU A 100 24.65 -2.32 2.22
C LEU A 100 23.65 -3.41 2.60
N SER A 101 23.01 -3.18 3.75
CA SER A 101 21.91 -3.96 4.28
C SER A 101 20.71 -3.04 4.51
N PRO A 102 19.52 -3.58 4.77
CA PRO A 102 18.38 -2.77 5.16
C PRO A 102 18.60 -1.85 6.37
N ASN A 103 19.54 -2.19 7.27
CA ASN A 103 19.88 -1.34 8.42
C ASN A 103 20.56 -0.02 8.01
N ASN A 104 20.99 0.09 6.75
CA ASN A 104 21.62 1.29 6.21
C ASN A 104 20.59 2.30 5.71
N VAL A 105 19.29 1.94 5.66
CA VAL A 105 18.17 2.79 5.22
C VAL A 105 17.13 2.89 6.33
N ASN A 106 16.70 4.12 6.61
CA ASN A 106 15.65 4.39 7.58
C ASN A 106 14.33 4.70 6.84
N PRO A 107 13.30 3.83 6.95
CA PRO A 107 11.94 4.16 6.55
C PRO A 107 11.37 5.23 7.49
N LEU A 108 10.79 6.30 6.95
CA LEU A 108 10.30 7.42 7.77
C LEU A 108 8.83 7.28 8.17
N ALA A 109 7.94 7.32 7.18
CA ALA A 109 6.49 7.09 7.29
C ALA A 109 5.85 7.32 5.91
N PHE A 110 4.59 6.91 5.77
CA PHE A 110 3.66 7.49 4.79
C PHE A 110 2.31 7.77 5.44
N GLY A 111 1.52 8.63 4.81
CA GLY A 111 0.17 9.02 5.23
C GLY A 111 0.00 10.53 5.47
N PRO A 112 -1.25 11.02 5.64
CA PRO A 112 -2.48 10.39 5.17
C PRO A 112 -2.47 10.21 3.65
N ILE A 113 -3.38 9.40 3.12
CA ILE A 113 -3.56 9.27 1.68
C ILE A 113 -4.47 10.41 1.22
N LEU A 114 -4.04 11.12 0.18
CA LEU A 114 -4.72 12.29 -0.37
C LEU A 114 -4.91 12.08 -1.86
N SER A 115 -6.14 12.16 -2.34
CA SER A 115 -6.51 11.84 -3.72
C SER A 115 -5.98 10.47 -4.19
N GLY A 116 -5.93 9.51 -3.26
CA GLY A 116 -5.51 8.15 -3.51
C GLY A 116 -4.00 7.95 -3.53
N GLU A 117 -3.20 8.96 -3.19
CA GLU A 117 -1.75 8.93 -3.28
C GLU A 117 -1.09 9.30 -1.93
N SER A 118 0.05 8.68 -1.65
CA SER A 118 0.99 9.04 -0.59
C SER A 118 2.39 8.61 -1.00
N THR A 119 3.40 8.98 -0.21
CA THR A 119 4.78 8.62 -0.50
C THR A 119 5.46 8.14 0.77
N LEU A 120 5.96 6.91 0.73
CA LEU A 120 6.87 6.39 1.73
C LEU A 120 8.27 6.94 1.45
N GLN A 121 8.83 7.68 2.39
CA GLN A 121 10.19 8.19 2.28
C GLN A 121 11.18 7.22 2.90
N LEU A 122 12.18 6.83 2.11
CA LEU A 122 13.36 6.10 2.55
C LEU A 122 14.54 7.06 2.62
N SER A 123 15.31 7.03 3.70
CA SER A 123 16.56 7.81 3.77
C SER A 123 17.55 7.36 2.71
N ALA A 124 18.49 8.23 2.36
CA ALA A 124 19.69 7.80 1.64
C ALA A 124 20.40 6.70 2.46
N PRO A 125 20.94 5.65 1.82
CA PRO A 125 21.84 4.70 2.46
C PRO A 125 23.02 5.40 3.14
N ASN A 126 23.41 4.95 4.32
CA ASN A 126 24.57 5.50 5.04
C ASN A 126 25.93 4.90 4.60
N ALA A 127 25.95 4.16 3.49
CA ALA A 127 27.12 3.61 2.84
C ALA A 127 26.91 3.59 1.31
N SER A 128 27.97 3.30 0.55
CA SER A 128 27.96 3.27 -0.92
C SER A 128 27.87 1.83 -1.43
N GLY A 129 27.06 1.62 -2.46
CA GLY A 129 26.78 0.33 -3.06
C GLY A 129 25.36 0.24 -3.65
N PRO A 130 25.09 -0.76 -4.51
CA PRO A 130 23.72 -1.11 -4.84
C PRO A 130 22.99 -1.57 -3.58
N LEU A 131 21.71 -1.25 -3.45
CA LEU A 131 20.87 -1.79 -2.40
C LEU A 131 19.48 -2.04 -2.95
N ASP A 132 19.11 -3.31 -2.99
CA ASP A 132 17.81 -3.77 -3.45
C ASP A 132 16.98 -4.24 -2.26
N ILE A 133 15.82 -3.61 -2.08
CA ILE A 133 14.99 -3.77 -0.90
C ILE A 133 13.58 -4.15 -1.31
N TYR A 134 13.09 -5.24 -0.75
CA TYR A 134 11.66 -5.56 -0.75
C TYR A 134 10.95 -4.89 0.43
N LEU A 135 9.83 -4.21 0.19
CA LEU A 135 9.02 -3.54 1.20
C LEU A 135 7.76 -4.35 1.44
N ASP A 136 7.66 -5.06 2.56
CA ASP A 136 6.41 -5.70 2.99
C ASP A 136 5.75 -4.84 4.08
N LEU A 137 4.52 -4.37 3.83
CA LEU A 137 3.74 -3.80 4.94
C LEU A 137 3.36 -4.90 5.92
N PRO A 138 3.49 -4.65 7.23
CA PRO A 138 3.11 -5.64 8.23
C PRO A 138 1.61 -5.98 8.14
N ALA A 139 1.32 -7.26 7.90
CA ALA A 139 -0.05 -7.78 7.95
C ALA A 139 -0.54 -8.02 9.39
N SER A 140 0.35 -8.01 10.40
CA SER A 140 0.01 -8.48 11.75
C SER A 140 0.81 -7.88 12.92
N SER A 141 1.70 -6.90 12.71
CA SER A 141 2.43 -6.26 13.83
C SER A 141 1.89 -4.87 14.13
N THR A 142 1.55 -4.63 15.40
CA THR A 142 1.12 -3.33 15.90
C THR A 142 2.28 -2.34 15.95
N PRO A 143 2.02 -1.01 15.91
CA PRO A 143 0.75 -0.28 15.67
C PRO A 143 0.15 -0.14 14.24
N PHE A 144 0.75 -0.60 13.14
CA PHE A 144 0.13 -0.47 11.80
C PHE A 144 -0.19 -1.81 11.15
N VAL A 145 -1.45 -2.01 10.79
CA VAL A 145 -1.92 -3.18 10.03
C VAL A 145 -2.69 -2.68 8.83
N VAL A 146 -2.35 -3.19 7.64
CA VAL A 146 -3.11 -2.90 6.41
C VAL A 146 -4.54 -3.41 6.61
N PRO A 147 -5.57 -2.55 6.48
CA PRO A 147 -6.96 -2.97 6.63
C PRO A 147 -7.31 -4.11 5.68
N ASP A 148 -8.09 -5.09 6.14
CA ASP A 148 -8.42 -6.28 5.35
C ASP A 148 -9.07 -5.93 4.00
N TRP A 149 -9.90 -4.89 3.97
CA TRP A 149 -10.56 -4.39 2.75
C TRP A 149 -9.63 -3.65 1.76
N LEU A 150 -8.34 -3.52 2.08
CA LEU A 150 -7.31 -2.97 1.19
C LEU A 150 -6.24 -4.00 0.83
N ARG A 151 -6.35 -5.23 1.32
CA ARG A 151 -5.50 -6.35 0.90
C ARG A 151 -6.00 -6.91 -0.42
N PHE A 152 -5.10 -7.55 -1.15
CA PHE A 152 -5.39 -8.09 -2.47
C PHE A 152 -4.52 -9.31 -2.74
N ASP A 153 -5.05 -10.26 -3.49
CA ASP A 153 -4.33 -11.42 -4.00
C ASP A 153 -3.39 -11.01 -5.15
N PHE A 154 -2.20 -10.54 -4.81
CA PHE A 154 -1.21 -10.06 -5.79
C PHE A 154 -0.53 -11.19 -6.56
N ASN A 155 -0.51 -12.42 -6.01
CA ASN A 155 0.17 -13.57 -6.62
C ASN A 155 -0.80 -14.58 -7.27
N GLY A 156 -2.11 -14.39 -7.12
CA GLY A 156 -3.15 -15.23 -7.70
C GLY A 156 -3.31 -16.58 -6.98
N ASP A 157 -2.90 -16.70 -5.72
CA ASP A 157 -2.96 -17.95 -4.95
C ASP A 157 -4.27 -18.13 -4.16
N GLY A 158 -5.18 -17.16 -4.24
CA GLY A 158 -6.46 -17.15 -3.55
C GLY A 158 -6.40 -16.63 -2.12
N THR A 159 -5.28 -16.06 -1.69
CA THR A 159 -5.13 -15.42 -0.38
C THR A 159 -4.84 -13.93 -0.52
N ASP A 160 -5.53 -13.09 0.25
CA ASP A 160 -5.28 -11.65 0.21
C ASP A 160 -4.01 -11.31 1.00
N GLN A 161 -3.06 -10.62 0.36
CA GLN A 161 -1.82 -10.19 0.99
C GLN A 161 -1.76 -8.67 1.20
N SER A 162 -0.89 -8.25 2.11
CA SER A 162 -0.50 -6.84 2.20
C SER A 162 0.33 -6.45 0.98
N PRO A 163 0.23 -5.20 0.49
CA PRO A 163 0.99 -4.79 -0.68
C PRO A 163 2.48 -4.77 -0.38
N SER A 164 3.23 -4.99 -1.45
CA SER A 164 4.67 -4.96 -1.44
C SER A 164 5.23 -4.21 -2.64
N GLY A 165 6.48 -3.72 -2.50
CA GLY A 165 7.19 -3.01 -3.56
C GLY A 165 8.70 -3.18 -3.47
N ARG A 166 9.41 -2.87 -4.54
CA ARG A 166 10.87 -2.95 -4.63
C ARG A 166 11.49 -1.55 -4.67
N ALA A 167 12.43 -1.28 -3.77
CA ALA A 167 13.21 -0.05 -3.74
C ALA A 167 14.68 -0.34 -4.07
N LEU A 168 15.24 0.36 -5.06
CA LEU A 168 16.61 0.15 -5.51
C LEU A 168 17.42 1.44 -5.42
N PHE A 169 18.55 1.37 -4.72
CA PHE A 169 19.58 2.40 -4.70
C PHE A 169 20.78 1.97 -5.53
N GLY A 170 21.46 2.93 -6.14
CA GLY A 170 22.86 2.73 -6.57
C GLY A 170 23.07 1.85 -7.80
N GLN A 171 22.03 1.46 -8.57
CA GLN A 171 22.25 0.92 -9.91
C GLN A 171 22.75 2.01 -10.86
N TYR A 172 24.05 2.22 -10.81
CA TYR A 172 24.80 2.97 -11.80
C TYR A 172 24.64 2.25 -13.14
N ARG A 173 23.92 2.86 -14.08
CA ARG A 173 24.07 2.50 -15.50
C ARG A 173 25.48 2.92 -15.90
N SER A 174 26.46 2.04 -15.70
CA SER A 174 27.75 2.17 -16.35
C SER A 174 27.51 1.91 -17.84
N ASN A 175 27.28 2.99 -18.59
CA ASN A 175 27.42 3.12 -20.03
C ASN A 175 27.36 4.60 -20.40
N ASP A 176 28.39 5.38 -20.07
CA ASP A 176 28.80 6.45 -20.98
C ASP A 176 30.08 5.96 -21.66
N ARG A 177 29.90 5.12 -22.68
CA ARG A 177 31.00 4.83 -23.60
C ARG A 177 31.17 6.11 -24.43
N ILE A 178 31.87 7.08 -23.88
CA ILE A 178 32.31 8.25 -24.63
C ILE A 178 33.29 7.73 -25.68
N ILE A 179 32.81 7.57 -26.92
CA ILE A 179 33.67 7.28 -28.08
C ILE A 179 33.98 8.63 -28.74
N TYR A 180 34.95 9.38 -28.20
CA TYR A 180 35.57 10.46 -28.99
C TYR A 180 36.65 9.83 -29.87
N TRP A 181 36.39 9.74 -31.18
CA TRP A 181 37.44 9.64 -32.18
C TRP A 181 37.77 11.05 -32.65
N GLN A 182 39.00 11.51 -32.38
CA GLN A 182 39.58 12.62 -33.12
C GLN A 182 40.38 12.03 -34.28
N GLU A 183 39.94 12.28 -35.52
CA GLU A 183 40.85 12.17 -36.65
C GLU A 183 41.71 13.44 -36.70
N LYS A 184 43.03 13.25 -36.61
CA LYS A 184 44.01 14.27 -36.97
C LYS A 184 44.43 13.99 -38.41
N PHE A 185 44.04 14.86 -39.32
CA PHE A 185 44.61 14.88 -40.68
C PHE A 185 45.92 15.67 -40.61
N ASP A 186 47.02 15.02 -40.97
CA ASP A 186 48.28 15.69 -41.36
C ASP A 186 48.22 16.02 -42.86
#